data_AF-A0A6N8EER7-F1
#
_entry.id   AF-A0A6N8EER7-F1
#
_cell.length_a   1.000
_cell.length_b   1.000
_cell.length_c   1.000
_cell.angle_alpha   90.00
_cell.angle_beta   90.00
_cell.angle_gamma   90.00
#
_symmetry.space_group_name_H-M   'P 1'
#
loop_
_entity.id
_entity.type
_entity.pdbx_description
1 polymer ?
#
loop_
_entity_poly.entity_id
_entity_poly.type
_entity_poly.pdbx_seq_one_letter_code
_entity_poly.pdbx_strand_id
1 'polypeptide(L)'
;MKQKFTVGLAVVLAIVITVLWLFWGPDSWDVQITGVTGDGRGVQYRIETVHTDTAETLIFRNEDAGFAPPYFKFASADLQALASRITQGCPQEPVTVHGYGMRISFLDMFPNVTSIDAPERCLDAPSNAGAVGG
;
A
#
# COMPACT_ATOMS: atom_id res chain seq x y z
N MET A 1 16.91 26.88 34.03
CA MET A 1 16.75 27.15 32.58
C MET A 1 16.84 25.88 31.74
N LYS A 2 17.86 25.02 31.92
CA LYS A 2 18.05 23.77 31.16
C LYS A 2 16.84 22.83 31.20
N GLN A 3 16.26 22.58 32.38
CA GLN A 3 15.13 21.63 32.53
C GLN A 3 13.85 22.07 31.82
N LYS A 4 13.50 23.38 31.86
CA LYS A 4 12.34 23.90 31.12
C LYS A 4 12.55 23.83 29.60
N PHE A 5 13.78 24.03 29.14
CA PHE A 5 14.15 23.88 27.73
C PHE A 5 14.10 22.42 27.27
N THR A 6 14.60 21.48 28.08
CA THR A 6 14.50 20.04 27.80
C THR A 6 13.06 19.56 27.74
N VAL A 7 12.20 20.02 28.66
CA VAL A 7 10.75 19.69 28.63
C VAL A 7 10.08 20.28 27.40
N GLY A 8 10.38 21.54 27.05
CA GLY A 8 9.84 22.16 25.82
C GLY A 8 10.26 21.42 24.55
N LEU A 9 11.53 21.02 24.45
CA LEU A 9 12.05 20.23 23.32
C LEU A 9 11.36 18.85 23.24
N ALA A 10 11.18 18.17 24.37
CA ALA A 10 10.53 16.86 24.42
C ALA A 10 9.07 16.93 23.95
N VAL A 11 8.33 17.99 24.34
CA VAL A 11 6.96 18.22 23.87
C VAL A 11 6.92 18.46 22.36
N VAL A 12 7.84 19.27 21.82
CA VAL A 12 7.92 19.52 20.38
C VAL A 12 8.24 18.23 19.62
N LEU A 13 9.20 17.44 20.10
CA LEU A 13 9.53 16.14 19.49
C LEU A 13 8.35 15.17 19.52
N ALA A 14 7.62 15.10 20.63
CA ALA A 14 6.42 14.27 20.73
C ALA A 14 5.36 14.70 19.70
N ILE A 15 5.11 16.01 19.56
CA ILE A 15 4.18 16.54 18.55
C ILE A 15 4.63 16.17 17.14
N VAL A 16 5.93 16.34 16.82
CA VAL A 16 6.46 15.97 15.50
C VAL A 16 6.28 14.49 15.21
N ILE A 17 6.58 13.61 16.18
CA ILE A 17 6.39 12.16 16.03
C ILE A 17 4.92 11.82 15.82
N THR A 18 4.01 12.43 16.58
CA THR A 18 2.56 12.22 16.42
C THR A 18 2.09 12.67 15.05
N VAL A 19 2.54 13.83 14.55
CA VAL A 19 2.19 14.30 13.21
C VAL A 19 2.74 13.36 12.13
N LEU A 20 3.98 12.90 12.24
CA LEU A 20 4.54 11.94 11.29
C LEU A 20 3.76 10.62 11.28
N TRP A 21 3.36 10.14 12.45
CA TRP A 21 2.55 8.92 12.55
C TRP A 21 1.13 9.10 12.00
N LEU A 22 0.52 10.29 12.11
CA LEU A 22 -0.78 10.54 11.47
C LEU A 22 -0.68 10.57 9.94
N PHE A 23 0.42 11.09 9.40
CA PHE A 23 0.58 11.23 7.95
C PHE A 23 1.15 9.99 7.26
N TRP A 24 1.98 9.20 7.96
CA TRP A 24 2.71 8.04 7.42
C TRP A 24 2.66 6.82 8.32
N GLY A 25 1.73 6.78 9.27
CA GLY A 25 1.48 5.60 10.08
C GLY A 25 0.99 4.43 9.23
N PRO A 26 1.14 3.20 9.75
CA PRO A 26 0.58 2.02 9.10
C PRO A 26 -0.95 2.09 9.12
N ASP A 27 -1.56 1.63 8.03
CA ASP A 27 -3.00 1.57 7.86
C ASP A 27 -3.38 0.34 7.01
N SER A 28 -4.66 -0.04 7.05
CA SER A 28 -5.21 -1.18 6.34
C SER A 28 -6.57 -0.85 5.73
N TRP A 29 -6.77 -1.18 4.47
CA TRP A 29 -7.99 -0.87 3.72
C TRP A 29 -8.61 -2.14 3.15
N ASP A 30 -9.90 -2.34 3.43
CA ASP A 30 -10.69 -3.41 2.81
C ASP A 30 -11.26 -2.94 1.47
N VAL A 31 -10.65 -3.40 0.39
CA VAL A 31 -10.89 -2.90 -0.96
C VAL A 31 -11.01 -4.04 -1.97
N GLN A 32 -11.65 -3.76 -3.09
CA GLN A 32 -11.59 -4.58 -4.29
C GLN A 32 -10.53 -4.01 -5.22
N ILE A 33 -9.60 -4.83 -5.71
CA ILE A 33 -8.64 -4.40 -6.73
C ILE A 33 -9.31 -4.44 -8.08
N THR A 34 -9.39 -3.29 -8.74
CA THR A 34 -10.06 -3.14 -10.04
C THR A 34 -9.09 -3.09 -11.21
N GLY A 35 -7.82 -2.80 -10.94
CA GLY A 35 -6.80 -2.71 -11.98
C GLY A 35 -5.43 -2.36 -11.46
N VAL A 36 -4.45 -2.45 -12.36
CA VAL A 36 -3.10 -1.99 -12.13
C VAL A 36 -2.58 -1.25 -13.34
N THR A 37 -1.80 -0.19 -13.11
CA THR A 37 -1.15 0.58 -14.16
C THR A 37 0.30 0.82 -13.78
N GLY A 38 1.22 0.59 -14.72
CA GLY A 38 2.64 0.88 -14.55
C GLY A 38 3.32 0.89 -15.92
N ASP A 39 4.16 1.89 -16.17
CA ASP A 39 4.83 2.07 -17.47
C ASP A 39 6.19 1.35 -17.54
N GLY A 40 6.65 0.78 -16.41
CA GLY A 40 7.93 0.08 -16.26
C GLY A 40 9.16 0.96 -16.52
N ARG A 41 8.97 2.27 -16.71
CA ARG A 41 10.00 3.25 -17.12
C ARG A 41 10.09 4.41 -16.14
N GLY A 42 8.96 4.79 -15.56
CA GLY A 42 8.83 5.53 -14.32
C GLY A 42 8.62 4.55 -13.18
N VAL A 43 9.20 4.86 -12.04
CA VAL A 43 9.28 3.97 -10.88
C VAL A 43 7.93 3.88 -10.12
N GLN A 44 6.82 4.18 -10.80
CA GLN A 44 5.49 4.34 -10.20
C GLN A 44 4.61 3.14 -10.56
N TYR A 45 4.28 2.36 -9.54
CA TYR A 45 3.40 1.20 -9.61
C TYR A 45 2.05 1.60 -9.03
N ARG A 46 1.02 1.62 -9.86
CA ARG A 46 -0.33 2.03 -9.48
C ARG A 46 -1.24 0.84 -9.28
N ILE A 47 -1.91 0.79 -8.13
CA ILE A 47 -2.94 -0.20 -7.83
C ILE A 47 -4.25 0.58 -7.66
N GLU A 48 -5.22 0.26 -8.51
CA GLU A 48 -6.52 0.90 -8.55
C GLU A 48 -7.50 0.03 -7.77
N THR A 49 -8.17 0.64 -6.79
CA THR A 49 -9.04 -0.08 -5.88
C THR A 49 -10.32 0.70 -5.59
N VAL A 50 -11.32 -0.03 -5.09
CA VAL A 50 -12.60 0.52 -4.66
C VAL A 50 -12.91 0.00 -3.27
N HIS A 51 -13.28 0.88 -2.35
CA HIS A 51 -13.71 0.52 -1.00
C HIS A 51 -14.93 -0.41 -1.04
N THR A 52 -14.86 -1.50 -0.26
CA THR A 52 -15.90 -2.55 -0.27
C THR A 52 -17.21 -2.08 0.35
N ASP A 53 -17.17 -1.09 1.23
CA ASP A 53 -18.32 -0.55 1.98
C ASP A 53 -18.93 0.70 1.32
N THR A 54 -18.10 1.62 0.82
CA THR A 54 -18.55 2.92 0.28
C THR A 54 -18.54 3.00 -1.24
N ALA A 55 -17.90 2.06 -1.93
CA ALA A 55 -17.60 2.13 -3.36
C ALA A 55 -16.75 3.35 -3.78
N GLU A 56 -16.06 4.01 -2.84
CA GLU A 56 -15.15 5.10 -3.15
C GLU A 56 -13.83 4.57 -3.74
N THR A 57 -13.33 5.27 -4.76
CA THR A 57 -12.06 4.89 -5.41
C THR A 57 -10.87 5.26 -4.54
N LEU A 58 -10.01 4.29 -4.26
CA LEU A 58 -8.72 4.49 -3.61
C LEU A 58 -7.60 4.06 -4.56
N ILE A 59 -6.63 4.94 -4.75
CA ILE A 59 -5.50 4.71 -5.63
C ILE A 59 -4.25 4.66 -4.79
N PHE A 60 -3.53 3.55 -4.88
CA PHE A 60 -2.20 3.42 -4.32
C PHE A 60 -1.15 3.70 -5.39
N ARG A 61 -0.07 4.37 -4.99
CA ARG A 61 1.08 4.64 -5.87
C ARG A 61 2.35 4.33 -5.10
N ASN A 62 2.88 3.14 -5.35
CA ASN A 62 4.18 2.74 -4.85
C ASN A 62 5.27 3.36 -5.73
N GLU A 63 6.24 4.01 -5.11
CA GLU A 63 7.43 4.52 -5.78
C GLU A 63 8.67 3.84 -5.19
N ASP A 64 9.37 2.99 -5.97
CA ASP A 64 10.67 2.47 -5.53
C ASP A 64 11.70 3.61 -5.41
N ALA A 65 12.58 3.53 -4.41
CA ALA A 65 13.59 4.55 -4.20
C ALA A 65 14.53 4.64 -5.42
N GLY A 66 14.75 5.86 -5.93
CA GLY A 66 15.63 6.16 -7.05
C GLY A 66 17.14 5.96 -6.76
N PHE A 67 17.99 6.77 -7.40
CA PHE A 67 19.46 6.57 -7.51
C PHE A 67 20.32 6.90 -6.27
N ALA A 68 19.83 6.77 -5.03
CA ALA A 68 20.67 6.91 -3.81
C ALA A 68 20.70 5.59 -3.01
N PRO A 69 21.85 5.16 -2.46
CA PRO A 69 22.23 3.74 -2.34
C PRO A 69 21.72 3.03 -1.07
N PRO A 70 21.85 1.69 -0.93
CA PRO A 70 21.48 0.59 -1.83
C PRO A 70 20.28 -0.15 -1.21
N TYR A 71 19.11 0.48 -1.16
CA TYR A 71 17.98 -0.07 -0.41
C TYR A 71 16.67 0.12 -1.15
N PHE A 72 15.97 -1.01 -1.34
CA PHE A 72 14.56 -1.13 -1.70
C PHE A 72 14.15 -0.81 -3.14
N LYS A 73 14.54 -1.69 -4.08
CA LYS A 73 13.78 -1.90 -5.34
C LYS A 73 12.76 -3.05 -5.26
N PHE A 74 12.38 -3.49 -4.06
CA PHE A 74 12.15 -4.94 -3.87
C PHE A 74 10.72 -5.40 -3.58
N ALA A 75 9.68 -4.60 -3.85
CA ALA A 75 8.32 -5.17 -3.75
C ALA A 75 7.27 -4.49 -4.63
N SER A 76 7.48 -3.28 -5.14
CA SER A 76 6.41 -2.57 -5.85
C SER A 76 5.98 -3.28 -7.14
N ALA A 77 6.95 -3.82 -7.90
CA ALA A 77 6.67 -4.67 -9.06
C ALA A 77 5.96 -5.98 -8.68
N ASP A 78 6.39 -6.62 -7.59
CA ASP A 78 5.79 -7.89 -7.12
C ASP A 78 4.37 -7.67 -6.62
N LEU A 79 4.12 -6.58 -5.86
CA LEU A 79 2.79 -6.16 -5.41
C LEU A 79 1.90 -5.81 -6.60
N GLN A 80 2.42 -5.13 -7.62
CA GLN A 80 1.67 -4.87 -8.84
C GLN A 80 1.33 -6.16 -9.58
N ALA A 81 2.27 -7.10 -9.71
CA ALA A 81 2.04 -8.40 -10.34
C ALA A 81 1.01 -9.22 -9.57
N LEU A 82 1.07 -9.21 -8.24
CA LEU A 82 0.10 -9.84 -7.36
C LEU A 82 -1.30 -9.24 -7.53
N ALA A 83 -1.41 -7.90 -7.50
CA ALA A 83 -2.65 -7.19 -7.74
C ALA A 83 -3.23 -7.47 -9.15
N SER A 84 -2.38 -7.53 -10.18
CA SER A 84 -2.77 -7.92 -11.54
C SER A 84 -3.37 -9.32 -11.57
N ARG A 85 -2.73 -10.27 -10.90
CA ARG A 85 -3.20 -11.66 -10.81
C ARG A 85 -4.54 -11.76 -10.08
N ILE A 86 -4.71 -11.04 -8.96
CA ILE A 86 -5.99 -10.98 -8.23
C ILE A 86 -7.08 -10.42 -9.15
N THR A 87 -6.80 -9.34 -9.87
CA THR A 87 -7.76 -8.73 -10.81
C THR A 87 -8.18 -9.72 -11.91
N GLN A 88 -7.27 -10.56 -12.41
CA GLN A 88 -7.57 -11.53 -13.47
C GLN A 88 -8.25 -12.82 -12.96
N GLY A 89 -7.82 -13.34 -11.81
CA GLY A 89 -8.29 -14.63 -11.28
C GLY A 89 -9.46 -14.51 -10.28
N CYS A 90 -9.56 -13.37 -9.60
CA CYS A 90 -10.54 -13.10 -8.55
C CYS A 90 -11.07 -11.66 -8.59
N PRO A 91 -11.61 -11.19 -9.74
CA PRO A 91 -11.97 -9.78 -9.94
C PRO A 91 -13.02 -9.26 -8.95
N GLN A 92 -13.85 -10.12 -8.36
CA GLN A 92 -14.95 -9.73 -7.46
C GLN A 92 -14.62 -9.92 -5.98
N GLU A 93 -13.39 -10.32 -5.67
CA GLU A 93 -13.04 -10.68 -4.30
C GLU A 93 -12.61 -9.45 -3.49
N PRO A 94 -13.14 -9.26 -2.27
CA PRO A 94 -12.59 -8.28 -1.34
C PRO A 94 -11.22 -8.74 -0.86
N VAL A 95 -10.29 -7.79 -0.78
CA VAL A 95 -8.94 -8.00 -0.26
C VAL A 95 -8.61 -6.93 0.77
N THR A 96 -7.72 -7.27 1.71
CA THR A 96 -7.21 -6.30 2.67
C THR A 96 -5.83 -5.84 2.20
N VAL A 97 -5.73 -4.56 1.88
CA VAL A 97 -4.46 -3.93 1.47
C VAL A 97 -3.86 -3.25 2.70
N HIS A 98 -2.62 -3.60 3.04
CA HIS A 98 -1.86 -2.94 4.09
C HIS A 98 -0.89 -1.96 3.49
N GLY A 99 -0.64 -0.86 4.19
CA GLY A 99 0.25 0.17 3.70
C GLY A 99 0.50 1.28 4.69
N TYR A 100 0.97 2.40 4.16
CA TYR A 100 1.17 3.62 4.93
C TYR A 100 0.98 4.85 4.04
N GLY A 101 0.73 5.99 4.69
CA GLY A 101 0.53 7.25 4.00
C GLY A 101 -0.94 7.59 3.80
N MET A 102 -1.21 8.88 3.61
CA MET A 102 -2.56 9.38 3.33
C MET A 102 -2.75 9.72 1.86
N ARG A 103 -3.98 9.56 1.39
CA ARG A 103 -4.41 10.10 0.09
C ARG A 103 -4.71 11.59 0.23
N ILE A 104 -3.85 12.45 -0.33
CA ILE A 104 -4.08 13.90 -0.39
C ILE A 104 -3.98 14.37 -1.85
N SER A 105 -5.13 14.53 -2.48
CA SER A 105 -5.25 14.89 -3.91
C SER A 105 -4.54 16.20 -4.28
N PHE A 106 -4.63 17.22 -3.43
CA PHE A 106 -4.02 18.53 -3.71
C PHE A 106 -2.49 18.54 -3.66
N LEU A 107 -1.88 17.65 -2.86
CA LEU A 107 -0.42 17.56 -2.70
C LEU A 107 0.21 16.45 -3.55
N ASP A 108 -0.57 15.85 -4.47
CA ASP A 108 -0.18 14.66 -5.23
C ASP A 108 0.34 13.50 -4.35
N MET A 109 -0.21 13.38 -3.13
CA MET A 109 0.17 12.32 -2.20
C MET A 109 -0.77 11.13 -2.32
N PHE A 110 -0.17 9.95 -2.40
CA PHE A 110 -0.87 8.68 -2.48
C PHE A 110 -0.29 7.72 -1.42
N PRO A 111 -1.12 6.86 -0.83
CA PRO A 111 -0.64 5.80 0.05
C PRO A 111 0.23 4.79 -0.72
N ASN A 112 1.18 4.20 0.00
CA ASN A 112 2.03 3.10 -0.46
C ASN A 112 1.51 1.78 0.10
N VAL A 113 1.47 0.75 -0.72
CA VAL A 113 1.15 -0.63 -0.31
C VAL A 113 2.39 -1.34 0.19
N THR A 114 2.25 -2.09 1.27
CA THR A 114 3.30 -2.97 1.81
C THR A 114 2.95 -4.45 1.65
N SER A 115 1.68 -4.82 1.73
CA SER A 115 1.19 -6.17 1.48
C SER A 115 -0.28 -6.18 1.04
N ILE A 116 -0.69 -7.27 0.40
CA ILE A 116 -2.07 -7.52 -0.02
C ILE A 116 -2.46 -8.90 0.50
N ASP A 117 -3.44 -8.94 1.38
CA ASP A 117 -4.03 -10.17 1.89
C ASP A 117 -5.30 -10.47 1.09
N ALA A 118 -5.31 -11.61 0.41
CA ALA A 118 -6.44 -12.09 -0.37
C ALA A 118 -6.74 -13.54 0.02
N PRO A 119 -7.95 -14.05 -0.27
CA PRO A 119 -8.26 -15.46 -0.02
C PRO A 119 -7.30 -16.41 -0.73
N GLU A 120 -6.99 -17.56 -0.12
CA GLU A 120 -6.01 -18.53 -0.63
C GLU A 120 -6.24 -18.89 -2.10
N ARG A 121 -7.49 -19.11 -2.51
CA ARG A 121 -7.86 -19.40 -3.91
C ARG A 121 -7.38 -18.35 -4.93
N CYS A 122 -7.17 -17.11 -4.51
CA CYS A 122 -6.68 -16.02 -5.34
C CYS A 122 -5.14 -15.93 -5.35
N LEU A 123 -4.50 -16.52 -4.33
CA LEU A 123 -3.05 -16.57 -4.12
C LEU A 123 -2.42 -17.90 -4.55
N ASP A 124 -3.20 -18.97 -4.69
CA ASP A 124 -2.75 -20.32 -5.01
C ASP A 124 -2.32 -20.52 -6.46
N ALA A 125 -1.12 -21.07 -6.65
CA ALA A 125 -0.61 -21.39 -7.98
C ALA A 125 -1.61 -22.29 -8.74
N PRO A 126 -1.74 -22.14 -10.07
CA PRO A 126 -2.69 -22.93 -10.87
C PRO A 126 -2.55 -24.45 -10.69
N SER A 127 -1.36 -24.94 -10.36
CA SER A 127 -1.11 -26.37 -10.07
C SER A 127 -1.85 -26.90 -8.85
N ASN A 128 -2.16 -26.03 -7.87
CA ASN A 128 -2.80 -26.41 -6.61
C ASN A 128 -4.33 -26.32 -6.69
N ALA A 129 -4.87 -25.59 -7.68
CA ALA A 129 -6.31 -25.46 -7.89
C ALA A 129 -7.02 -26.79 -8.22
N GLY A 130 -6.27 -27.79 -8.71
CA GLY A 130 -6.77 -29.15 -8.96
C GLY A 130 -6.74 -30.11 -7.77
N ALA A 131 -6.08 -29.75 -6.66
CA ALA A 131 -5.90 -30.64 -5.50
C ALA A 131 -7.06 -30.56 -4.47
N VAL A 132 -7.94 -29.57 -4.59
CA VAL A 132 -9.05 -29.32 -3.65
C VAL A 132 -10.39 -29.91 -4.14
N GLY A 133 -10.40 -30.53 -5.32
CA GLY A 133 -11.61 -31.04 -5.98
C GLY A 133 -11.55 -32.51 -6.42
N GLY A 134 -10.88 -33.38 -5.67
CA GLY A 134 -10.79 -34.83 -5.91
C GLY A 134 -11.30 -35.65 -4.74
#